data_AF-A0A7K3RX62-F1
#
_entry.id   AF-A0A7K3RX62-F1
#
_cell.length_a   1.000
_cell.length_b   1.000
_cell.length_c   1.000
_cell.angle_alpha   90.00
_cell.angle_beta   90.00
_cell.angle_gamma   90.00
#
_symmetry.space_group_name_H-M   'P 1'
#
loop_
_entity.id
_entity.type
_entity.pdbx_description
1 polymer ?
#
loop_
_entity_poly.entity_id
_entity_poly.type
_entity_poly.pdbx_seq_one_letter_code
_entity_poly.pdbx_strand_id
1 'polypeptide(L)' 'DFLSGPQREHLRACHAPRCVRYFVKSHGRQEWCKPSCGNRARVARHYERTREAAGRG' A
#
# COMPACT_ATOMS: atom_id res chain seq x y z
N ASP A 1 -12.36 3.96 19.97
CA ASP A 1 -10.93 4.28 19.84
C ASP A 1 -10.28 3.24 18.95
N PHE A 2 -9.54 3.64 17.91
CA PHE A 2 -8.91 2.72 16.96
C PHE A 2 -7.53 2.21 17.43
N LEU A 3 -6.84 2.95 18.31
CA LEU A 3 -5.51 2.62 18.83
C LEU A 3 -5.57 1.82 20.12
N SER A 4 -6.58 2.09 20.96
CA SER A 4 -6.74 1.42 22.25
C SER A 4 -7.91 0.43 22.29
N GLY A 5 -8.77 0.41 21.25
CA GLY A 5 -9.94 -0.48 21.19
C GLY A 5 -9.77 -1.72 20.31
N PRO A 6 -10.84 -2.54 20.15
CA PRO A 6 -10.80 -3.81 19.41
C PRO A 6 -10.34 -3.69 17.95
N GLN A 7 -10.48 -2.51 17.34
CA GLN A 7 -10.02 -2.23 15.98
C GLN A 7 -8.49 -2.30 15.83
N ARG A 8 -7.74 -2.24 16.94
CA ARG A 8 -6.28 -2.33 16.95
C ARG A 8 -5.77 -3.60 16.26
N GLU A 9 -6.47 -4.73 16.43
CA GLU A 9 -6.12 -6.00 15.80
C GLU A 9 -6.23 -5.97 14.27
N HIS A 10 -7.02 -5.04 13.74
CA HIS A 10 -7.23 -4.83 12.31
C HIS A 10 -6.37 -3.69 11.75
N LEU A 11 -5.57 -3.00 12.56
CA LEU A 11 -4.66 -1.97 12.06
C LEU A 11 -3.55 -2.58 11.20
N ARG A 12 -3.35 -2.02 10.01
CA ARG A 12 -2.31 -2.41 9.07
C ARG A 12 -1.59 -1.17 8.54
N ALA A 13 -0.29 -1.30 8.27
CA ALA A 13 0.47 -0.28 7.57
C ALA A 13 0.09 -0.30 6.08
N CYS A 14 0.05 0.87 5.44
CA CYS A 14 -0.18 0.96 4.00
C CYS A 14 1.07 0.53 3.23
N HIS A 15 0.94 -0.45 2.32
CA HIS A 15 2.07 -0.98 1.54
C HIS A 15 2.42 -0.16 0.29
N ALA A 16 1.78 1.00 0.09
CA ALA A 16 2.05 1.81 -1.09
C ALA A 16 3.29 2.69 -0.90
N PRO A 17 4.17 2.83 -1.91
CA PRO A 17 5.41 3.61 -1.79
C PRO A 17 5.17 5.01 -1.23
N ARG A 18 6.02 5.46 -0.31
CA ARG A 18 5.95 6.80 0.32
C ARG A 18 4.64 7.09 1.10
N CYS A 19 3.90 6.06 1.55
CA CYS A 19 2.77 6.25 2.46
C CYS A 19 3.14 5.79 3.87
N VAL A 20 2.91 6.68 4.84
CA VAL A 20 3.20 6.44 6.26
C VAL A 20 1.94 6.20 7.10
N ARG A 21 0.78 6.01 6.45
CA ARG A 21 -0.50 5.88 7.15
C ARG A 21 -0.79 4.44 7.55
N TYR A 22 -1.36 4.28 8.73
CA TYR A 22 -2.11 3.09 9.12
C TYR A 22 -3.55 3.15 8.60
N PHE A 23 -4.18 1.99 8.47
CA PHE A 23 -5.61 1.86 8.18
C PHE A 23 -6.19 0.65 8.91
N VAL A 24 -7.48 0.70 9.21
CA VAL A 24 -8.23 -0.46 9.73
C VAL A 24 -8.66 -1.29 8.53
N LYS A 25 -8.21 -2.54 8.47
CA LYS A 25 -8.50 -3.47 7.37
C LYS A 25 -9.98 -3.85 7.39
N SER A 26 -10.73 -3.49 6.35
CA SER A 26 -12.17 -3.78 6.25
C SER A 26 -12.49 -5.10 5.56
N HIS A 27 -11.61 -5.59 4.67
CA HIS A 27 -11.78 -6.87 3.99
C HIS A 27 -10.44 -7.57 3.73
N GLY A 28 -10.47 -8.90 3.55
CA GLY A 28 -9.28 -9.76 3.50
C GLY A 28 -8.20 -9.36 2.48
N ARG A 29 -8.60 -8.79 1.34
CA ARG A 29 -7.68 -8.34 0.26
C ARG A 29 -7.23 -6.88 0.33
N GLN A 30 -7.60 -6.14 1.38
CA GLN A 30 -7.21 -4.73 1.48
C GLN A 30 -5.75 -4.61 1.93
N GLU A 31 -4.91 -4.11 1.03
CA GLU A 31 -3.47 -3.87 1.28
C GLU A 31 -3.11 -2.38 1.37
N TRP A 32 -4.05 -1.50 1.04
CA TRP A 32 -3.84 -0.06 0.96
C TRP A 32 -4.90 0.73 1.72
N CYS A 33 -4.49 1.87 2.29
CA CYS A 33 -5.40 2.72 3.06
C CYS A 33 -6.50 3.38 2.21
N LYS A 34 -6.24 3.62 0.92
CA LYS A 34 -7.15 4.23 -0.06
C LYS A 34 -6.84 3.74 -1.49
N PRO A 35 -7.80 3.80 -2.44
CA PRO A 35 -7.58 3.40 -3.84
C PRO A 35 -6.39 4.08 -4.52
N SER A 36 -6.14 5.36 -4.24
CA SER A 36 -4.99 6.11 -4.79
C SER A 36 -3.62 5.54 -4.37
N CYS A 37 -3.55 4.87 -3.22
CA CYS A 37 -2.34 4.15 -2.81
C CYS A 37 -2.12 2.88 -3.64
N GLY A 38 -3.18 2.15 -3.99
CA GLY A 38 -3.10 1.04 -4.95
C GLY A 38 -2.65 1.49 -6.34
N ASN A 39 -3.15 2.62 -6.83
CA ASN A 39 -2.68 3.22 -8.10
C ASN A 39 -1.19 3.53 -8.04
N ARG A 40 -0.72 4.17 -6.97
CA ARG A 40 0.69 4.51 -6.82
C ARG A 40 1.60 3.28 -6.76
N ALA A 41 1.17 2.20 -6.09
CA ALA A 41 1.89 0.93 -6.10
C ALA A 41 1.96 0.31 -7.51
N ARG A 42 0.86 0.38 -8.29
CA ARG A 42 0.87 -0.07 -9.70
C ARG A 42 1.85 0.73 -10.55
N VAL A 43 1.84 2.05 -10.43
CA VAL A 43 2.72 2.96 -11.18
C VAL A 43 4.19 2.73 -10.83
N ALA A 44 4.53 2.57 -9.55
CA ALA A 44 5.89 2.25 -9.12
C ALA A 44 6.40 0.96 -9.78
N ARG A 45 5.61 -0.13 -9.69
CA ARG A 45 5.95 -1.40 -10.36
C ARG A 45 6.04 -1.31 -11.87
N HIS A 46 5.33 -0.38 -12.50
CA HIS A 46 5.48 -0.13 -13.93
C HIS A 46 6.85 0.48 -14.20
N TYR A 47 7.20 1.58 -13.52
CA TYR A 47 8.49 2.26 -13.68
C TYR A 47 9.69 1.38 -13.34
N GLU A 48 9.61 0.54 -12.30
CA GLU A 48 10.65 -0.44 -11.96
C GLU A 48 10.91 -1.37 -13.16
N ARG A 49 9.86 -1.95 -13.74
CA ARG A 49 9.96 -2.81 -14.92
C ARG A 49 10.50 -2.08 -16.15
N THR A 50 10.07 -0.84 -16.41
CA THR A 50 10.59 -0.06 -17.54
C THR A 50 12.06 0.29 -17.36
N ARG A 51 12.49 0.65 -16.13
CA ARG A 51 13.89 0.93 -15.81
C ARG A 51 14.77 -0.31 -15.94
N GLU A 52 14.31 -1.44 -15.44
CA GLU A 52 15.00 -2.72 -15.58
C GLU A 52 15.14 -3.15 -17.04
N ALA A 53 14.11 -2.93 -17.86
CA ALA A 53 14.18 -3.21 -19.29
C ALA A 53 15.20 -2.30 -20.01
N ALA A 54 15.23 -1.01 -19.66
CA ALA A 54 16.18 -0.06 -20.23
C ALA A 54 17.63 -0.33 -19.82
N GLY A 55 17.87 -0.86 -18.61
CA GLY A 55 19.23 -1.18 -18.13
C GLY A 55 19.78 -2.54 -18.61
N ARG A 56 18.99 -3.32 -19.37
CA ARG A 56 19.40 -4.62 -19.94
C ARG A 56 19.82 -4.54 -21.41
N GLY A 57 19.78 -3.36 -22.03
CA GLY A 57 20.27 -3.09 -23.39
C GLY A 57 21.52 -2.23 -23.36
#